data_AF-A0A7L2IIT8-F1
#
_entry.id   AF-A0A7L2IIT8-F1
#
_cell.length_a   1.000
_cell.length_b   1.000
_cell.length_c   1.000
_cell.angle_alpha   90.00
_cell.angle_beta   90.00
_cell.angle_gamma   90.00
#
_symmetry.space_group_name_H-M   'P 1'
#
loop_
_entity.id
_entity.type
_entity.pdbx_description
1 polymer ?
#
loop_
_entity_poly.entity_id
_entity_poly.type
_entity_poly.pdbx_seq_one_letter_code
_entity_poly.pdbx_strand_id
1 'polypeptide(L)'
;SSQTLMIACVSPSDRDFMETLNTLKYANRARNIKNKVMVNQDRASQQINALRSEITRLQMELMEYKTGKRIIDEEGVESINDMFHENAMLQTENNNLRVRIKAMQETIDALRARITQLMSDQANQVLARAGEGNEEISNMIHNYIKEIEDLR
;
A
#
# COMPACT_ATOMS: atom_id res chain seq x y z
N SER A 1 6.58 34.32 -24.25
CA SER A 1 7.59 34.84 -23.31
C SER A 1 8.94 34.87 -24.03
N SER A 2 9.76 35.91 -23.84
CA SER A 2 11.05 36.05 -24.54
C SER A 2 12.15 36.49 -23.58
N GLN A 3 13.35 35.92 -23.74
CA GLN A 3 14.58 36.42 -23.16
C GLN A 3 15.30 37.23 -24.24
N THR A 4 15.75 38.45 -23.92
CA THR A 4 16.30 39.38 -24.92
C THR A 4 17.72 39.79 -24.55
N LEU A 5 18.62 39.70 -25.52
CA LEU A 5 19.99 40.19 -25.44
C LEU A 5 20.13 41.36 -26.44
N MET A 6 20.74 42.45 -25.98
CA MET A 6 21.15 43.56 -26.84
C MET A 6 22.67 43.69 -26.79
N ILE A 7 23.31 43.73 -27.96
CA ILE A 7 24.74 44.01 -28.10
C ILE A 7 24.88 45.38 -28.75
N ALA A 8 25.51 46.31 -28.04
CA ALA A 8 25.81 47.64 -28.55
C ALA A 8 27.23 47.66 -29.13
N CYS A 9 27.35 47.81 -30.44
CA CYS A 9 28.63 47.92 -31.13
C CYS A 9 29.00 49.39 -31.29
N VAL A 10 30.23 49.77 -30.93
CA VAL A 10 30.71 51.15 -30.98
C VAL A 10 32.13 51.22 -31.56
N SER A 11 32.49 52.38 -32.11
CA SER A 11 33.81 52.66 -32.68
C SER A 11 34.66 53.43 -31.66
N PRO A 12 35.96 53.13 -31.51
CA PRO A 12 36.86 53.90 -30.64
C PRO A 12 37.35 55.21 -31.28
N SER A 13 36.94 55.54 -32.50
CA SER A 13 37.37 56.74 -33.23
C SER A 13 36.72 58.01 -32.69
N ASP A 14 37.50 59.07 -32.53
CA ASP A 14 37.00 60.38 -32.09
C ASP A 14 35.97 60.98 -33.05
N ARG A 15 36.06 60.64 -34.35
CA ARG A 15 35.09 61.09 -35.37
C ARG A 15 33.68 60.56 -35.11
N ASP A 16 33.58 59.41 -34.46
CA ASP A 16 32.33 58.71 -34.17
C ASP A 16 31.84 58.97 -32.74
N PHE A 17 32.46 59.91 -32.01
CA PHE A 17 32.19 60.16 -30.60
C PHE A 17 30.70 60.39 -30.31
N MET A 18 30.03 61.22 -31.11
CA MET A 18 28.62 61.54 -30.90
C MET A 18 27.71 60.33 -31.14
N GLU A 19 27.98 59.53 -32.16
CA GLU A 19 27.22 58.31 -32.46
C GLU A 19 27.44 57.22 -31.40
N THR A 20 28.68 57.08 -30.94
CA THR A 20 29.05 56.19 -29.82
C THR A 20 28.31 56.60 -28.55
N LEU A 21 28.28 57.90 -28.23
CA LEU A 21 27.53 58.42 -27.08
C LEU A 21 26.04 58.12 -27.18
N ASN A 22 25.43 58.34 -28.35
CA ASN A 22 24.01 58.06 -28.59
C ASN A 22 23.69 56.57 -28.45
N THR A 23 24.57 55.71 -28.96
CA THR A 23 24.46 54.24 -28.89
C THR A 23 24.52 53.76 -27.43
N LEU A 24 25.46 54.28 -26.65
CA LEU A 24 25.58 53.95 -25.22
C LEU A 24 24.40 54.47 -24.40
N LYS A 25 23.89 55.68 -24.69
CA LYS A 25 22.66 56.20 -24.07
C LYS A 25 21.47 55.31 -24.36
N TYR A 26 21.33 54.83 -25.60
CA TYR A 26 20.26 53.89 -25.95
C TYR A 26 20.43 52.54 -25.25
N ALA A 27 21.63 51.96 -25.26
CA ALA A 27 21.93 50.72 -24.55
C ALA A 27 21.61 50.80 -23.05
N ASN A 28 21.93 51.94 -22.42
CA ASN A 28 21.61 52.19 -21.02
C ASN A 28 20.09 52.22 -20.77
N ARG A 29 19.31 52.86 -21.65
CA ARG A 29 17.84 52.81 -21.59
C ARG A 29 17.31 51.41 -21.81
N ALA A 30 17.83 50.68 -22.80
CA ALA A 30 17.41 49.32 -23.13
C ALA A 30 17.68 48.34 -21.99
N ARG A 31 18.76 48.52 -21.23
CA ARG A 31 19.06 47.75 -20.00
C ARG A 31 17.93 47.82 -18.96
N ASN A 32 17.19 48.92 -18.93
CA ASN A 32 16.11 49.12 -17.97
C ASN A 32 14.77 48.51 -18.43
N ILE A 33 14.69 47.96 -19.64
CA ILE A 33 13.51 47.26 -20.12
C ILE A 33 13.38 45.93 -19.37
N LYS A 34 12.30 45.78 -18.60
CA LYS A 34 12.02 44.56 -17.84
C LYS A 34 11.09 43.63 -18.62
N ASN A 35 11.61 42.51 -19.10
CA ASN A 35 10.79 41.44 -19.68
C ASN A 35 10.21 40.55 -18.58
N LYS A 36 8.90 40.26 -18.65
CA LYS A 36 8.28 39.22 -17.82
C LYS A 36 8.45 37.87 -18.50
N VAL A 37 9.52 37.17 -18.13
CA VAL A 37 9.77 35.81 -18.63
C VAL A 37 8.88 34.84 -17.86
N MET A 38 7.95 34.20 -18.57
CA MET A 38 7.19 33.05 -18.09
C MET A 38 7.69 31.79 -18.78
N VAL A 39 7.65 30.65 -18.09
CA VAL A 39 7.84 29.34 -18.72
C VAL A 39 6.74 29.21 -19.77
N ASN A 40 7.12 28.97 -21.04
CA ASN A 40 6.15 28.65 -22.07
C ASN A 40 5.64 27.23 -21.80
N GLN A 41 4.76 27.08 -20.82
CA GLN A 41 3.91 25.91 -20.76
C GLN A 41 2.97 26.01 -21.95
N ASP A 42 3.03 25.00 -22.82
CA ASP A 42 2.18 24.93 -23.98
C ASP A 42 0.71 25.00 -23.52
N ARG A 43 0.01 26.06 -23.93
CA ARG A 43 -1.39 26.28 -23.56
C ARG A 43 -2.25 25.11 -24.02
N ALA A 44 -1.91 24.48 -25.15
CA ALA A 44 -2.61 23.29 -25.61
C ALA A 44 -2.38 22.13 -24.63
N SER A 45 -1.14 21.86 -24.22
CA SER A 45 -0.83 20.85 -23.20
C SER A 45 -1.51 21.11 -21.85
N GLN A 46 -1.58 22.36 -21.37
CA GLN A 46 -2.32 22.71 -20.15
C GLN A 46 -3.81 22.42 -20.30
N GLN A 47 -4.40 22.83 -21.43
CA GLN A 47 -5.82 22.62 -21.71
C GLN A 47 -6.14 21.13 -21.86
N ILE A 48 -5.27 20.35 -22.53
CA ILE A 48 -5.40 18.90 -22.65
C ILE A 48 -5.36 18.25 -21.27
N ASN A 49 -4.45 18.67 -20.38
CA ASN A 49 -4.38 18.13 -19.03
C ASN A 49 -5.62 18.48 -18.20
N ALA A 50 -6.12 19.72 -18.30
CA ALA A 50 -7.36 20.12 -17.64
C ALA A 50 -8.55 19.29 -18.14
N LEU A 51 -8.69 19.11 -19.46
CA LEU A 51 -9.73 18.30 -20.07
C LEU A 51 -9.62 16.82 -19.67
N ARG A 52 -8.40 16.26 -19.60
CA ARG A 52 -8.19 14.87 -19.15
C ARG A 52 -8.63 14.69 -17.70
N SER A 53 -8.24 15.60 -16.81
CA SER A 53 -8.69 15.58 -15.41
C SER A 53 -10.21 15.65 -15.31
N GLU A 54 -10.84 16.50 -16.12
CA GLU A 54 -12.30 16.63 -16.14
C GLU A 54 -12.99 15.37 -16.67
N ILE A 55 -12.45 14.75 -17.73
CA ILE A 55 -12.94 13.46 -18.24
C ILE A 55 -12.85 12.40 -17.14
N THR A 56 -11.72 12.31 -16.43
CA THR A 56 -11.57 11.34 -15.33
C THR A 56 -12.57 11.61 -14.20
N ARG A 57 -12.79 12.88 -13.84
CA ARG A 57 -13.79 13.28 -12.84
C ARG A 57 -15.20 12.82 -13.24
N LEU A 58 -15.62 13.14 -14.46
CA LEU A 58 -16.93 12.77 -14.99
C LEU A 58 -17.09 11.25 -15.16
N GLN A 59 -16.02 10.54 -15.52
CA GLN A 59 -16.04 9.07 -15.61
C GLN A 59 -16.25 8.43 -14.24
N MET A 60 -15.59 8.94 -13.19
CA MET A 60 -15.81 8.47 -11.82
C MET A 60 -17.24 8.74 -11.38
N GLU A 61 -17.73 9.95 -11.60
CA GLU A 61 -19.11 10.33 -11.25
C GLU A 61 -20.15 9.44 -11.94
N LEU A 62 -20.01 9.21 -13.25
CA LEU A 62 -20.85 8.26 -13.99
C LEU A 62 -20.77 6.83 -13.44
N MET A 63 -19.60 6.41 -12.98
CA MET A 63 -19.45 5.10 -12.34
C MET A 63 -20.22 5.06 -11.02
N GLU A 64 -20.16 6.11 -10.20
CA GLU A 64 -20.91 6.19 -8.94
C GLU A 64 -22.42 6.15 -9.18
N TYR A 65 -22.92 6.82 -10.23
CA TYR A 65 -24.32 6.72 -10.65
C TYR A 65 -24.69 5.29 -11.09
N LYS A 66 -23.84 4.65 -11.90
CA LYS A 66 -24.08 3.27 -12.37
C LYS A 66 -24.06 2.24 -11.25
N THR A 67 -23.24 2.44 -10.22
CA THR A 67 -23.21 1.57 -9.04
C THR A 67 -24.28 1.92 -8.01
N GLY A 68 -25.10 2.95 -8.26
CA GLY A 68 -26.13 3.42 -7.35
C GLY A 68 -25.58 4.08 -6.07
N LYS A 69 -24.30 4.47 -6.06
CA LYS A 69 -23.64 5.18 -4.95
C LYS A 69 -24.09 6.64 -4.89
N ARG A 70 -24.23 7.26 -6.06
CA ARG A 70 -24.74 8.62 -6.23
C ARG A 70 -26.12 8.54 -6.88
N ILE A 71 -27.07 9.32 -6.39
CA ILE A 71 -28.43 9.43 -6.89
C ILE A 71 -28.79 10.90 -7.09
N ILE A 72 -29.76 11.15 -7.97
CA ILE A 72 -30.34 12.48 -8.19
C ILE A 72 -31.79 12.39 -7.71
N ASP A 73 -32.20 13.31 -6.84
CA ASP A 73 -33.60 13.38 -6.39
C ASP A 73 -34.51 14.04 -7.44
N GLU A 74 -35.80 14.13 -7.14
CA GLU A 74 -36.80 14.72 -8.04
C GLU A 74 -36.56 16.23 -8.30
N GLU A 75 -35.81 16.91 -7.44
CA GLU A 75 -35.44 18.32 -7.57
C GLU A 75 -34.11 18.51 -8.33
N GLY A 76 -33.47 17.40 -8.75
CA GLY A 76 -32.19 17.45 -9.47
C GLY A 76 -30.98 17.59 -8.54
N VAL A 77 -31.15 17.44 -7.23
CA VAL A 77 -30.07 17.55 -6.25
C VAL A 77 -29.35 16.21 -6.14
N GLU A 78 -28.02 16.27 -6.23
CA GLU A 78 -27.17 15.10 -6.09
C GLU A 78 -27.05 14.71 -4.61
N SER A 79 -27.33 13.45 -4.31
CA SER A 79 -27.17 12.89 -2.97
C SER A 79 -26.42 11.57 -3.02
N ILE A 80 -25.79 11.21 -1.90
CA ILE A 80 -25.22 9.89 -1.71
C ILE A 80 -26.36 8.96 -1.29
N ASN A 81 -26.41 7.78 -1.87
CA ASN A 81 -27.41 6.80 -1.53
C ASN A 81 -27.12 6.20 -0.14
N ASP A 82 -27.97 6.51 0.84
CA ASP A 82 -27.85 6.00 2.22
C ASP A 82 -27.79 4.47 2.26
N MET A 83 -28.60 3.80 1.44
CA MET A 83 -28.60 2.33 1.33
C MET A 83 -27.27 1.79 0.81
N PHE A 84 -26.63 2.50 -0.12
CA PHE A 84 -25.30 2.11 -0.61
C PHE A 84 -24.25 2.25 0.50
N HIS A 85 -24.32 3.33 1.27
CA HIS A 85 -23.40 3.56 2.39
C HIS A 85 -23.57 2.51 3.49
N GLU A 86 -24.81 2.20 3.85
CA GLU A 86 -25.13 1.14 4.82
C GLU A 86 -24.62 -0.22 4.34
N ASN A 87 -24.85 -0.58 3.07
CA ASN A 87 -24.33 -1.81 2.49
C ASN A 87 -22.80 -1.88 2.55
N ALA A 88 -22.10 -0.77 2.31
CA ALA A 88 -20.64 -0.73 2.40
C ALA A 88 -20.15 -0.96 3.84
N MET A 89 -20.83 -0.38 4.84
CA MET A 89 -20.53 -0.65 6.25
C MET A 89 -20.79 -2.12 6.61
N LEU A 90 -21.94 -2.66 6.22
CA LEU A 90 -22.30 -4.05 6.46
C LEU A 90 -21.32 -5.02 5.79
N GLN A 91 -20.87 -4.74 4.57
CA GLN A 91 -19.83 -5.54 3.90
C GLN A 91 -18.51 -5.50 4.67
N THR A 92 -18.14 -4.34 5.20
CA THR A 92 -16.93 -4.19 6.02
C THR A 92 -17.05 -5.00 7.31
N GLU A 93 -18.18 -4.93 8.00
CA GLU A 93 -18.44 -5.71 9.20
C GLU A 93 -18.45 -7.22 8.91
N ASN A 94 -19.10 -7.65 7.83
CA ASN A 94 -19.06 -9.04 7.37
C ASN A 94 -17.64 -9.54 7.10
N ASN A 95 -16.79 -8.72 6.48
CA ASN A 95 -15.39 -9.07 6.27
C ASN A 95 -14.64 -9.22 7.59
N ASN A 96 -14.87 -8.32 8.55
CA ASN A 96 -14.28 -8.42 9.88
C ASN A 96 -14.73 -9.69 10.62
N LEU A 97 -16.02 -10.02 10.55
CA LEU A 97 -16.56 -11.25 11.12
C LEU A 97 -15.96 -12.50 10.47
N ARG A 98 -15.80 -12.51 9.14
CA ARG A 98 -15.13 -13.62 8.43
C ARG A 98 -13.69 -13.83 8.90
N VAL A 99 -12.93 -12.74 9.10
CA VAL A 99 -11.56 -12.82 9.63
C VAL A 99 -11.56 -13.40 11.05
N ARG A 100 -12.48 -12.96 11.92
CA ARG A 100 -12.60 -13.50 13.29
C ARG A 100 -12.96 -14.99 13.29
N ILE A 101 -13.93 -15.39 12.47
CA ILE A 101 -14.31 -16.80 12.32
C ILE A 101 -13.11 -17.64 11.89
N LYS A 102 -12.31 -17.15 10.93
CA LYS A 102 -11.10 -17.83 10.48
C LYS A 102 -10.07 -18.00 11.61
N ALA A 103 -9.79 -16.94 12.38
CA ALA A 103 -8.86 -17.01 13.50
C ALA A 103 -9.35 -17.97 14.61
N MET A 104 -10.66 -17.98 14.88
CA MET A 104 -11.24 -18.94 15.83
C MET A 104 -11.13 -20.38 15.32
N GLN A 105 -11.34 -20.61 14.02
CA GLN A 105 -11.18 -21.93 13.41
C GLN A 105 -9.73 -22.43 13.54
N GLU A 106 -8.75 -21.58 13.26
CA GLU A 106 -7.33 -21.89 13.46
C GLU A 106 -7.01 -22.25 14.93
N THR A 107 -7.64 -21.55 15.87
CA THR A 107 -7.50 -21.85 17.31
C THR A 107 -8.11 -23.21 17.66
N ILE A 108 -9.28 -23.54 17.12
CA ILE A 108 -9.93 -24.84 17.32
C ILE A 108 -9.04 -25.97 16.78
N ASP A 109 -8.46 -25.79 15.59
CA ASP A 109 -7.61 -26.80 14.97
C ASP A 109 -6.32 -27.01 15.76
N ALA A 110 -5.72 -25.93 16.30
CA ALA A 110 -4.57 -26.02 17.20
C ALA A 110 -4.90 -26.77 18.50
N LEU A 111 -6.05 -26.48 19.11
CA LEU A 111 -6.50 -27.18 20.32
C LEU A 111 -6.77 -28.66 20.05
N ARG A 112 -7.39 -29.00 18.92
CA ARG A 112 -7.61 -30.39 18.49
C ARG A 112 -6.29 -31.13 18.33
N ALA A 113 -5.30 -30.53 17.66
CA ALA A 113 -3.97 -31.13 17.53
C ALA A 113 -3.31 -31.37 18.89
N ARG A 114 -3.44 -30.42 19.82
CA ARG A 114 -2.88 -30.55 21.18
C ARG A 114 -3.53 -31.67 21.98
N ILE A 115 -4.85 -31.81 21.89
CA ILE A 115 -5.58 -32.92 22.53
C ILE A 115 -5.10 -34.26 21.98
N THR A 116 -5.01 -34.41 20.66
CA THR A 116 -4.50 -35.64 20.03
C THR A 116 -3.07 -35.97 20.49
N GLN A 117 -2.20 -34.97 20.60
CA GLN A 117 -0.84 -35.15 21.10
C GLN A 117 -0.84 -35.64 22.56
N LEU A 118 -1.60 -35.00 23.44
CA LEU A 118 -1.69 -35.41 24.84
C LEU A 118 -2.25 -36.82 25.01
N MET A 119 -3.26 -37.20 24.21
CA MET A 119 -3.77 -38.56 24.20
C MET A 119 -2.71 -39.58 23.76
N SER A 120 -1.90 -39.24 22.75
CA SER A 120 -0.79 -40.09 22.31
C SER A 120 0.30 -40.20 23.38
N ASP A 121 0.67 -39.10 24.02
CA ASP A 121 1.69 -39.08 25.09
C ASP A 121 1.22 -39.91 26.29
N GLN A 122 -0.05 -39.79 26.69
CA GLN A 122 -0.63 -40.59 27.77
C GLN A 122 -0.66 -42.08 27.43
N ALA A 123 -1.03 -42.44 26.19
CA ALA A 123 -0.99 -43.84 25.74
C ALA A 123 0.43 -44.41 25.78
N ASN A 124 1.42 -43.65 25.30
CA ASN A 124 2.84 -44.04 25.36
C ASN A 124 3.33 -44.20 26.80
N GLN A 125 2.91 -43.32 27.71
CA GLN A 125 3.30 -43.40 29.12
C GLN A 125 2.70 -44.62 29.83
N VAL A 126 1.46 -45.00 29.50
CA VAL A 126 0.85 -46.24 29.99
C VAL A 126 1.59 -47.47 29.46
N LEU A 127 1.96 -47.47 28.17
CA LEU A 127 2.75 -48.56 27.57
C LEU A 127 4.15 -48.67 28.19
N ALA A 128 4.82 -47.55 28.46
CA ALA A 128 6.13 -47.54 29.11
C ALA A 128 6.06 -48.14 30.53
N ARG A 129 5.07 -47.75 31.33
CA ARG A 129 4.86 -48.32 32.69
C ARG A 129 4.52 -49.81 32.64
N ALA A 130 3.74 -50.25 31.65
CA ALA A 130 3.46 -51.67 31.46
C ALA A 130 4.72 -52.46 31.03
N GLY A 131 5.62 -51.84 30.27
CA GLY A 131 6.92 -52.40 29.88
C GLY A 131 7.89 -52.56 31.04
N GLU A 132 7.99 -51.56 31.94
CA GLU A 132 8.84 -51.62 33.13
C GLU A 132 8.45 -52.79 34.06
N GLY A 133 7.16 -53.00 34.31
CA GLY A 133 6.70 -54.14 35.11
C GLY A 133 7.01 -55.49 34.46
N ASN A 134 7.09 -55.55 33.14
CA ASN A 134 7.43 -56.77 32.41
C ASN A 134 8.94 -57.06 32.45
N GLU A 135 9.79 -56.02 32.44
CA GLU A 135 11.24 -56.15 32.65
C GLU A 135 11.59 -56.60 34.08
N GLU A 136 10.91 -56.07 35.10
CA GLU A 136 11.11 -56.51 36.49
C GLU A 136 10.77 -57.99 36.68
N ILE A 137 9.65 -58.45 36.13
CA ILE A 137 9.25 -59.86 36.17
C ILE A 137 10.26 -60.73 35.40
N SER A 138 10.72 -60.28 34.23
CA SER A 138 11.72 -60.99 33.43
C SER A 138 13.06 -61.12 34.18
N ASN A 139 13.52 -60.05 34.82
CA ASN A 139 14.75 -60.05 35.64
C ASN A 139 14.62 -60.96 36.86
N MET A 140 13.44 -61.00 37.51
CA MET A 140 13.20 -61.89 38.64
C MET A 140 13.25 -63.37 38.21
N ILE A 141 12.64 -63.71 37.07
CA ILE A 141 12.72 -65.06 36.48
C ILE A 141 14.18 -65.42 36.15
N HIS A 142 14.94 -64.49 35.58
CA HIS A 142 16.35 -64.71 35.25
C HIS A 142 17.20 -65.00 36.49
N ASN A 143 16.98 -64.26 37.58
CA ASN A 143 17.67 -64.48 38.85
C ASN A 143 17.31 -65.84 39.46
N TYR A 144 16.03 -66.24 39.44
CA TYR A 144 15.62 -67.56 39.92
C TYR A 144 16.24 -68.70 39.10
N ILE A 145 16.30 -68.57 37.78
CA ILE A 145 16.96 -69.58 36.92
C ILE A 145 18.44 -69.72 37.30
N LYS A 146 19.12 -68.59 37.49
CA LYS A 146 20.54 -68.57 37.87
C LYS A 146 20.78 -69.20 39.25
N GLU A 147 19.91 -68.92 40.22
CA GLU A 147 20.00 -69.48 41.57
C GLU A 147 19.77 -71.01 41.57
N ILE A 148 18.90 -71.51 40.69
CA ILE A 148 18.70 -72.96 40.47
C ILE A 148 19.94 -73.60 39.83
N GLU A 149 20.61 -72.92 38.90
CA GLU A 149 21.85 -73.41 38.29
C GLU A 149 23.02 -73.46 39.29
N ASP A 150 23.14 -72.46 40.18
CA ASP A 150 24.19 -72.41 41.21
C ASP A 150 24.01 -73.45 42.34
N LEU A 151 22.79 -73.98 42.54
CA LEU A 151 22.46 -75.02 43.52
C LEU A 151 22.69 -76.46 43.01
N ARG A 152 23.19 -76.63 41.79
CA ARG A 152 23.35 -77.91 41.10
C ARG A 152 24.81 -78.34 40.99
#